data_AF-A0A653P966-F1
#
_entry.id   AF-A0A653P966-F1
#
_cell.length_a   1.000
_cell.length_b   1.000
_cell.length_c   1.000
_cell.angle_alpha   90.00
_cell.angle_beta   90.00
_cell.angle_gamma   90.00
#
_symmetry.space_group_name_H-M   'P 1'
#
loop_
_entity.id
_entity.type
_entity.pdbx_description
1 polymer ?
#
loop_
_entity_poly.entity_id
_entity_poly.type
_entity_poly.pdbx_seq_one_letter_code
_entity_poly.pdbx_strand_id
1 'polypeptide(L)'
;MDQETEDAFLNLQLKKKEQWYCDFCGEIIESDKEGMFQWDSDLDLKAINFRIVHHKTVKQCHPKNNERHLSDGHLHWYTGSEGLSDLLTFKHKYKLDLLEFDEIIRRLHVDYYEEARKYFAISRNNGDEHDVYEIGDYSQAALKSIIRKYGKKVW
;
A
#
# COMPACT_ATOMS: atom_id res chain seq x y z
N MET A 1 2.06 12.74 -23.99
CA MET A 1 3.02 11.72 -23.53
C MET A 1 2.16 10.57 -23.05
N ASP A 2 2.33 9.37 -23.58
CA ASP A 2 1.58 8.20 -23.12
C ASP A 2 2.03 7.75 -21.72
N GLN A 3 1.25 6.85 -21.11
CA GLN A 3 1.45 6.37 -19.75
C GLN A 3 2.80 5.66 -19.57
N GLU A 4 3.21 4.85 -20.55
CA GLU A 4 4.48 4.12 -20.52
C GLU A 4 5.68 5.08 -20.57
N THR A 5 5.61 6.13 -21.39
CA THR A 5 6.65 7.17 -21.46
C THR A 5 6.72 7.97 -20.16
N GLU A 6 5.59 8.24 -19.50
CA GLU A 6 5.58 8.93 -18.21
C GLU A 6 6.17 8.07 -17.08
N ASP A 7 5.81 6.80 -17.03
CA ASP A 7 6.29 5.87 -16.01
C ASP A 7 7.80 5.61 -16.16
N ALA A 8 8.29 5.53 -17.41
CA ALA A 8 9.72 5.49 -17.71
C ALA A 8 10.46 6.77 -17.26
N PHE A 9 9.86 7.95 -17.49
CA PHE A 9 10.44 9.22 -17.02
C PHE A 9 10.51 9.30 -15.48
N LEU A 10 9.54 8.69 -14.79
CA LEU A 10 9.48 8.65 -13.33
C LEU A 10 10.43 7.62 -12.70
N ASN A 11 11.06 6.73 -13.49
CA ASN A 11 11.91 5.64 -13.00
C ASN A 11 11.22 4.77 -11.95
N LEU A 12 9.93 4.45 -12.16
CA LEU A 12 9.16 3.64 -11.23
C LEU A 12 9.79 2.27 -11.04
N GLN A 13 9.87 1.82 -9.79
CA GLN A 13 10.24 0.44 -9.46
C GLN A 13 9.03 -0.51 -9.54
N LEU A 14 7.82 0.02 -9.30
CA LEU A 14 6.57 -0.72 -9.37
C LEU A 14 5.77 -0.40 -10.63
N LYS A 15 5.12 -1.41 -11.20
CA LYS A 15 3.96 -1.23 -12.06
C LYS A 15 2.76 -0.80 -11.19
N LYS A 16 2.26 0.41 -11.44
CA LYS A 16 1.19 1.02 -10.63
C LYS A 16 -0.05 0.10 -10.57
N LYS A 17 -0.57 -0.12 -9.37
CA LYS A 17 -1.77 -0.96 -9.11
C LYS A 17 -1.67 -2.42 -9.57
N GLU A 18 -0.50 -2.86 -10.01
CA GLU A 18 -0.23 -4.25 -10.36
C GLU A 18 0.77 -4.89 -9.40
N GLN A 19 1.64 -4.08 -8.78
CA GLN A 19 2.67 -4.53 -7.85
C GLN A 19 2.64 -3.72 -6.55
N TRP A 20 3.07 -4.36 -5.45
CA TRP A 20 3.14 -3.75 -4.12
C TRP A 20 4.41 -4.15 -3.39
N TYR A 21 4.78 -3.40 -2.36
CA TYR A 21 5.84 -3.84 -1.45
C TYR A 21 5.26 -4.71 -0.34
N CYS A 22 5.92 -5.83 -0.08
CA CYS A 22 5.62 -6.68 1.06
C CYS A 22 6.08 -5.99 2.35
N ASP A 23 5.16 -5.74 3.28
CA ASP A 23 5.45 -5.08 4.54
C ASP A 23 6.31 -5.95 5.48
N PHE A 24 6.45 -7.24 5.19
CA PHE A 24 7.27 -8.16 5.98
C PHE A 24 8.73 -8.22 5.51
N CYS A 25 8.98 -8.35 4.20
CA CYS A 25 10.34 -8.53 3.68
C CYS A 25 10.87 -7.35 2.85
N GLY A 26 10.01 -6.39 2.49
CA GLY A 26 10.36 -5.20 1.70
C GLY A 26 10.52 -5.46 0.19
N GLU A 27 10.47 -6.72 -0.25
CA GLU A 27 10.52 -7.10 -1.67
C GLU A 27 9.17 -6.85 -2.37
N ILE A 28 9.21 -6.86 -3.71
CA ILE A 28 8.05 -6.65 -4.56
C ILE A 28 7.15 -7.89 -4.57
N ILE A 29 5.85 -7.66 -4.52
CA ILE A 29 4.79 -8.62 -4.83
C ILE A 29 4.44 -8.38 -6.30
N GLU A 30 4.66 -9.39 -7.17
CA GLU A 30 4.61 -9.22 -8.62
C GLU A 30 3.18 -9.09 -9.18
N SER A 31 2.19 -9.59 -8.44
CA SER A 31 0.77 -9.43 -8.78
C SER A 31 -0.14 -9.55 -7.55
N ASP A 32 -1.38 -9.10 -7.66
CA ASP A 32 -2.39 -9.21 -6.60
C ASP A 32 -2.78 -10.66 -6.25
N LYS A 33 -2.50 -11.61 -7.16
CA LYS A 33 -2.65 -13.06 -6.91
C LYS A 33 -1.55 -13.62 -6.00
N GLU A 34 -0.43 -12.93 -5.92
CA GLU A 34 0.72 -13.28 -5.10
C GLU A 34 0.71 -12.58 -3.74
N GLY A 35 -0.26 -11.70 -3.49
CA GLY A 35 -0.38 -10.92 -2.26
C GLY A 35 -1.49 -11.39 -1.34
N MET A 36 -1.33 -11.09 -0.06
CA MET A 36 -2.35 -11.19 0.98
C MET A 36 -2.50 -9.84 1.67
N PHE A 37 -3.73 -9.43 1.91
CA PHE A 37 -4.07 -8.36 2.84
C PHE A 37 -4.36 -8.99 4.20
N GLN A 38 -3.65 -8.56 5.24
CA GLN A 38 -3.77 -9.09 6.59
C GLN A 38 -4.02 -8.00 7.61
N TRP A 39 -4.69 -8.36 8.71
CA TRP A 39 -4.87 -7.51 9.88
C TRP A 39 -4.99 -8.34 11.15
N ASP A 40 -4.64 -7.75 12.28
CA ASP A 40 -4.89 -8.36 13.58
C ASP A 40 -6.31 -7.98 14.02
N SER A 41 -7.11 -8.96 14.44
CA SER A 41 -8.43 -8.72 15.01
C SER A 41 -8.67 -9.45 16.33
N ASP A 42 -9.30 -8.73 17.27
CA ASP A 42 -9.67 -9.24 18.58
C ASP A 42 -11.15 -9.61 18.68
N LEU A 43 -11.55 -10.13 19.84
CA LEU A 43 -12.94 -10.51 20.13
C LEU A 43 -13.90 -9.31 20.15
N ASP A 44 -13.38 -8.08 20.31
CA ASP A 44 -14.16 -6.84 20.30
C ASP A 44 -14.34 -6.26 18.88
N LEU A 45 -13.98 -7.05 17.86
CA LEU A 45 -13.96 -6.67 16.45
C LEU A 45 -13.09 -5.45 16.19
N LYS A 46 -12.07 -5.21 17.00
CA LYS A 46 -11.05 -4.22 16.67
C LYS A 46 -10.17 -4.78 15.56
N ALA A 47 -9.86 -3.99 14.54
CA ALA A 47 -8.92 -4.36 13.50
C ALA A 47 -7.80 -3.32 13.39
N ILE A 48 -6.56 -3.80 13.49
CA ILE A 48 -5.32 -3.01 13.55
C ILE A 48 -4.18 -3.74 12.83
N ASN A 49 -3.03 -3.08 12.72
CA ASN A 49 -1.79 -3.62 12.16
C ASN A 49 -1.99 -4.15 10.72
N PHE A 50 -2.71 -3.37 9.92
CA PHE A 50 -2.99 -3.70 8.53
C PHE A 50 -1.70 -3.80 7.70
N ARG A 51 -1.62 -4.83 6.85
CA ARG A 51 -0.39 -5.12 6.08
C ARG A 51 -0.67 -5.87 4.79
N ILE A 52 0.17 -5.62 3.79
CA ILE A 52 0.22 -6.34 2.52
C ILE A 52 1.47 -7.22 2.53
N VAL A 53 1.31 -8.53 2.37
CA VAL A 53 2.43 -9.49 2.42
C VAL A 53 2.36 -10.50 1.27
N HIS A 54 3.45 -11.21 0.99
CA HIS A 54 3.41 -12.32 0.04
C HIS A 54 2.47 -13.43 0.51
N HIS A 55 1.73 -14.01 -0.43
CA HIS A 55 1.01 -15.25 -0.25
C HIS A 55 2.01 -16.38 0.08
N LYS A 56 1.61 -17.27 1.00
CA LYS A 56 2.49 -18.34 1.54
C LYS A 56 3.07 -19.29 0.47
N THR A 57 2.43 -19.42 -0.68
CA THR A 57 2.91 -20.25 -1.80
C THR A 57 4.03 -19.58 -2.59
N VAL A 58 4.16 -18.26 -2.50
CA VAL A 58 5.22 -17.48 -3.13
C VAL A 58 6.39 -17.34 -2.15
N LYS A 59 6.09 -16.87 -0.94
CA LYS A 59 7.09 -16.66 0.11
C LYS A 59 6.45 -16.70 1.49
N GLN A 60 7.15 -17.27 2.47
CA GLN A 60 6.68 -17.35 3.85
C GLN A 60 6.88 -16.00 4.58
N CYS A 61 6.01 -15.04 4.30
CA CYS A 61 6.04 -13.67 4.85
C CYS A 61 4.99 -13.48 5.96
N HIS A 62 5.05 -14.31 7.00
CA HIS A 62 4.15 -14.22 8.16
C HIS A 62 4.93 -14.23 9.49
N PRO A 63 4.40 -13.59 10.55
CA PRO A 63 4.95 -13.73 11.88
C PRO A 63 4.79 -15.17 12.38
N LYS A 64 5.83 -15.74 13.02
CA LYS A 64 5.82 -17.13 13.49
C LYS A 64 4.80 -17.43 14.61
N ASN A 65 4.30 -16.41 15.33
CA ASN A 65 3.66 -16.60 16.64
C ASN A 65 2.28 -15.93 16.83
N ASN A 66 1.55 -15.53 15.77
CA ASN A 66 0.33 -14.72 15.96
C ASN A 66 -0.92 -15.19 15.19
N GLU A 67 -1.10 -16.48 14.97
CA GLU A 67 -2.20 -17.00 14.13
C GLU A 67 -3.60 -16.85 14.75
N ARG A 68 -3.74 -16.83 16.08
CA ARG A 68 -5.08 -16.86 16.73
C ARG A 68 -5.96 -15.64 16.46
N HIS A 69 -5.33 -14.52 16.11
CA HIS A 69 -6.00 -13.24 15.88
C HIS A 69 -5.66 -12.68 14.50
N LEU A 70 -5.00 -13.47 13.65
CA LEU A 70 -4.67 -13.08 12.30
C LEU A 70 -5.88 -13.30 11.40
N SER A 71 -6.36 -12.22 10.80
CA SER A 71 -7.31 -12.28 9.72
C SER A 71 -6.61 -11.94 8.41
N ASP A 72 -7.06 -12.58 7.33
CA ASP A 72 -6.48 -12.38 6.02
C ASP A 72 -7.51 -12.51 4.89
N GLY A 73 -7.15 -11.95 3.74
CA GLY A 73 -7.84 -12.11 2.47
C GLY A 73 -6.86 -11.97 1.32
N HIS A 74 -7.15 -12.63 0.20
CA HIS A 74 -6.30 -12.49 -0.99
C HIS A 74 -6.33 -11.05 -1.50
N LEU A 75 -5.16 -10.52 -1.89
CA LEU A 75 -5.06 -9.12 -2.30
C LEU A 75 -5.95 -8.80 -3.51
N HIS A 76 -6.07 -9.74 -4.44
CA HIS A 76 -6.93 -9.60 -5.64
C HIS A 76 -8.43 -9.40 -5.33
N TRP A 77 -8.90 -9.72 -4.13
CA TRP A 77 -10.27 -9.40 -3.72
C TRP A 77 -10.48 -7.89 -3.54
N TYR A 78 -9.42 -7.15 -3.24
CA TYR A 78 -9.49 -5.74 -2.86
C TYR A 78 -8.97 -4.79 -3.96
N THR A 79 -8.35 -5.31 -5.02
CA THR A 79 -7.78 -4.52 -6.13
C THR A 79 -8.69 -4.46 -7.36
N GLY A 80 -9.70 -5.34 -7.45
CA GLY A 80 -10.67 -5.40 -8.56
C GLY A 80 -11.67 -4.24 -8.59
N SER A 81 -12.60 -4.29 -9.55
CA SER A 81 -13.63 -3.24 -9.73
C SER A 81 -14.51 -3.02 -8.50
N GLU A 82 -14.77 -4.09 -7.74
CA GLU A 82 -15.55 -4.07 -6.50
C GLU A 82 -14.69 -3.94 -5.24
N GLY A 83 -13.35 -3.97 -5.38
CA GLY A 83 -12.45 -4.08 -4.23
C GLY A 83 -12.55 -2.92 -3.25
N LEU A 84 -12.80 -1.69 -3.75
CA LEU A 84 -13.08 -0.54 -2.89
C LEU A 84 -14.40 -0.70 -2.13
N SER A 85 -15.43 -1.25 -2.77
CA SER A 85 -16.72 -1.53 -2.13
C SER A 85 -16.52 -2.54 -0.99
N ASP A 86 -15.79 -3.62 -1.26
CA ASP A 86 -15.46 -4.66 -0.27
C ASP A 86 -14.67 -4.09 0.91
N LEU A 87 -13.67 -3.24 0.66
CA LEU A 87 -12.94 -2.54 1.73
C LEU A 87 -13.87 -1.63 2.55
N LEU A 88 -14.75 -0.87 1.92
CA LEU A 88 -15.66 0.02 2.65
C LEU A 88 -16.60 -0.73 3.60
N THR A 89 -16.90 -2.01 3.34
CA THR A 89 -17.66 -2.84 4.29
C THR A 89 -16.96 -3.05 5.64
N PHE A 90 -15.62 -2.93 5.69
CA PHE A 90 -14.86 -3.09 6.94
C PHE A 90 -15.28 -2.06 7.99
N LYS A 91 -15.68 -0.85 7.57
CA LYS A 91 -16.16 0.21 8.48
C LYS A 91 -17.43 -0.18 9.24
N HIS A 92 -18.22 -1.12 8.70
CA HIS A 92 -19.41 -1.65 9.35
C HIS A 92 -19.11 -2.89 10.20
N LYS A 93 -18.03 -3.61 9.88
CA LYS A 93 -17.67 -4.88 10.53
C LYS A 93 -16.72 -4.71 11.71
N TYR A 94 -15.81 -3.74 11.65
CA TYR A 94 -14.72 -3.60 12.61
C TYR A 94 -14.64 -2.19 13.20
N LYS A 95 -14.09 -2.11 14.42
CA LYS A 95 -13.57 -0.87 15.01
C LYS A 95 -12.15 -0.66 14.46
N LEU A 96 -12.04 0.23 13.48
CA LEU A 96 -10.80 0.42 12.71
C LEU A 96 -9.90 1.49 13.35
N ASP A 97 -8.59 1.27 13.26
CA ASP A 97 -7.67 2.40 13.15
C ASP A 97 -7.85 3.03 11.76
N LEU A 98 -8.53 4.19 11.70
CA LEU A 98 -8.86 4.84 10.44
C LEU A 98 -7.63 5.33 9.69
N LEU A 99 -6.54 5.67 10.39
CA LEU A 99 -5.31 6.15 9.74
C LEU A 99 -4.61 5.01 9.01
N GLU A 100 -4.43 3.87 9.67
CA GLU A 100 -3.85 2.68 9.04
C GLU A 100 -4.75 2.16 7.92
N PHE A 101 -6.07 2.17 8.12
CA PHE A 101 -7.00 1.67 7.13
C PHE A 101 -7.08 2.55 5.88
N ASP A 102 -7.09 3.88 6.04
CA ASP A 102 -7.04 4.81 4.91
C ASP A 102 -5.73 4.68 4.13
N GLU A 103 -4.59 4.38 4.80
CA GLU A 103 -3.34 4.09 4.11
C GLU A 103 -3.49 2.87 3.19
N ILE A 104 -4.11 1.78 3.63
CA ILE A 104 -4.35 0.60 2.77
C ILE A 104 -5.19 0.98 1.54
N ILE A 105 -6.28 1.72 1.73
CA ILE A 105 -7.12 2.16 0.60
C ILE A 105 -6.27 2.94 -0.41
N ARG A 106 -5.41 3.86 0.06
CA ARG A 106 -4.54 4.64 -0.82
C ARG A 106 -3.51 3.76 -1.54
N ARG A 107 -2.89 2.81 -0.84
CA ARG A 107 -1.94 1.85 -1.43
C ARG A 107 -2.55 1.01 -2.55
N LEU A 108 -3.82 0.64 -2.42
CA LEU A 108 -4.53 -0.20 -3.40
C LEU A 108 -5.14 0.61 -4.54
N HIS A 109 -5.64 1.82 -4.28
CA HIS A 109 -6.50 2.54 -5.23
C HIS A 109 -5.98 3.89 -5.73
N VAL A 110 -4.94 4.47 -5.11
CA VAL A 110 -4.35 5.74 -5.56
C VAL A 110 -3.09 5.45 -6.39
N ASP A 111 -3.11 5.85 -7.66
CA ASP A 111 -1.96 5.73 -8.55
C ASP A 111 -0.72 6.33 -7.91
N TYR A 112 0.43 5.67 -8.06
CA TYR A 112 1.74 6.09 -7.55
C TYR A 112 1.92 6.10 -6.03
N TYR A 113 0.88 5.87 -5.24
CA TYR A 113 0.98 5.96 -3.78
C TYR A 113 1.96 4.95 -3.18
N GLU A 114 1.87 3.68 -3.57
CA GLU A 114 2.70 2.61 -3.04
C GLU A 114 4.19 2.80 -3.33
N GLU A 115 4.52 3.40 -4.46
CA GLU A 115 5.91 3.77 -4.79
C GLU A 115 6.33 5.01 -3.98
N ALA A 116 5.50 6.07 -3.99
CA ALA A 116 5.82 7.34 -3.35
C ALA A 116 6.00 7.24 -1.84
N ARG A 117 5.23 6.37 -1.16
CA ARG A 117 5.24 6.27 0.32
C ARG A 117 6.60 5.93 0.89
N LYS A 118 7.45 5.21 0.13
CA LYS A 118 8.84 4.92 0.52
C LYS A 118 9.68 6.17 0.72
N TYR A 119 9.29 7.27 0.10
CA TYR A 119 10.03 8.52 0.11
C TYR A 119 9.41 9.59 1.03
N PHE A 120 8.26 9.32 1.68
CA PHE A 120 7.59 10.33 2.52
C PHE A 120 8.47 10.79 3.69
N ALA A 121 9.19 9.87 4.34
CA ALA A 121 10.07 10.22 5.45
C ALA A 121 11.23 11.14 5.02
N ILE A 122 11.89 10.84 3.89
CA ILE A 122 12.98 11.69 3.38
C ILE A 122 12.46 13.01 2.81
N SER A 123 11.27 13.02 2.18
CA SER A 123 10.60 14.25 1.74
C SER A 123 10.35 15.20 2.91
N ARG A 124 9.77 14.68 4.00
CA ARG A 124 9.51 15.46 5.22
C ARG A 124 10.78 16.02 5.86
N ASN A 125 11.81 15.18 5.99
CA ASN A 125 13.07 15.59 6.62
C ASN A 125 13.78 16.72 5.84
N ASN A 126 13.47 16.87 4.56
CA ASN A 126 14.00 17.93 3.72
C ASN A 126 13.12 19.19 3.68
N GLY A 127 12.00 19.22 4.41
CA GLY A 127 11.08 20.36 4.45
C GLY A 127 10.25 20.53 3.18
N ASP A 128 10.08 19.47 2.39
CA ASP A 128 9.15 19.52 1.26
C ASP A 128 7.73 19.56 1.81
N GLU A 129 7.02 20.67 1.58
CA GLU A 129 5.64 20.93 1.96
C GLU A 129 4.63 20.04 1.21
N HIS A 130 4.77 18.74 1.41
CA HIS A 130 3.69 17.79 1.25
C HIS A 130 3.47 17.26 2.66
N ASP A 131 2.66 17.94 3.48
CA ASP A 131 2.23 17.35 4.74
C ASP A 131 1.27 16.21 4.42
N VAL A 132 1.87 15.05 4.22
CA VAL A 132 1.21 13.82 3.85
C VAL A 132 0.32 13.31 5.01
N TYR A 133 0.54 13.79 6.24
CA TYR A 133 -0.14 13.29 7.44
C TYR A 133 -1.26 14.24 7.94
N GLU A 134 -1.20 15.54 7.66
CA GLU A 134 -2.31 16.46 7.89
C GLU A 134 -3.33 16.43 6.75
N ILE A 135 -4.04 15.31 6.58
CA ILE A 135 -5.16 15.21 5.61
C ILE A 135 -4.71 15.66 4.20
N GLY A 136 -3.48 15.30 3.83
CA GLY A 136 -2.80 15.87 2.66
C GLY A 136 -3.47 15.52 1.33
N ASP A 137 -3.37 16.43 0.37
CA ASP A 137 -3.73 16.18 -1.02
C ASP A 137 -2.75 15.17 -1.64
N TYR A 138 -3.16 13.89 -1.69
CA TYR A 138 -2.45 12.83 -2.41
C TYR A 138 -2.73 12.88 -3.92
N SER A 139 -2.71 14.07 -4.50
CA SER A 139 -2.83 14.22 -5.94
C SER A 139 -1.71 13.47 -6.63
N GLN A 140 -2.01 12.91 -7.81
CA GLN A 140 -0.99 12.23 -8.61
C GLN A 140 0.18 13.16 -8.92
N ALA A 141 -0.05 14.47 -9.07
CA ALA A 141 1.00 15.45 -9.29
C ALA A 141 2.00 15.52 -8.11
N ALA A 142 1.49 15.56 -6.88
CA ALA A 142 2.32 15.55 -5.67
C ALA A 142 3.11 14.24 -5.54
N LEU A 143 2.44 13.09 -5.72
CA LEU A 143 3.08 11.77 -5.65
C LEU A 143 4.19 11.61 -6.69
N LYS A 144 3.93 12.03 -7.94
CA LYS A 144 4.93 12.05 -9.01
C LYS A 144 6.10 12.97 -8.69
N SER A 145 5.85 14.14 -8.08
CA SER A 145 6.91 15.07 -7.67
C SER A 145 7.87 14.42 -6.66
N ILE A 146 7.32 13.77 -5.63
CA ILE A 146 8.07 13.03 -4.62
C ILE A 146 8.93 11.94 -5.28
N ILE A 147 8.33 11.13 -6.15
CA ILE A 147 9.05 10.06 -6.87
C ILE A 147 10.17 10.64 -7.75
N ARG A 148 9.93 11.72 -8.50
CA ARG A 148 10.97 12.36 -9.33
C ARG A 148 12.15 12.84 -8.52
N LYS A 149 11.90 13.36 -7.32
CA LYS A 149 12.92 13.96 -6.48
C LYS A 149 13.74 12.92 -5.72
N TYR A 150 13.09 11.86 -5.23
CA TYR A 150 13.69 10.90 -4.30
C TYR A 150 13.86 9.48 -4.84
N GLY A 151 13.18 9.15 -5.94
CA GLY A 151 13.35 7.88 -6.64
C GLY A 151 14.76 7.72 -7.18
N LYS A 152 15.27 6.48 -7.15
CA LYS A 152 16.59 6.17 -7.69
C LYS A 152 16.60 6.39 -9.21
N LYS A 153 17.49 7.26 -9.68
CA LYS A 153 17.84 7.34 -11.10
C LYS A 153 18.77 6.18 -11.41
N VAL A 154 18.29 5.22 -12.20
CA VAL A 154 19.17 4.22 -12.81
C VAL A 154 19.82 4.90 -14.02
N TRP A 155 21.14 5.06 -13.99
CA TRP A 155 21.93 5.65 -15.08
C TRP A 155 22.44 4.56 -16.01
#